data_AF-A0A925FTJ8-F1
#
_entry.id   AF-A0A925FTJ8-F1
#
_cell.length_a   1.000
_cell.length_b   1.000
_cell.length_c   1.000
_cell.angle_alpha   90.00
_cell.angle_beta   90.00
_cell.angle_gamma   90.00
#
_symmetry.space_group_name_H-M   'P 1'
#
loop_
_entity.id
_entity.type
_entity.pdbx_description
1 polymer ?
#
loop_
_entity_poly.entity_id
_entity_poly.type
_entity_poly.pdbx_seq_one_letter_code
_entity_poly.pdbx_strand_id
1 'polypeptide(L)' 'MTLKDETLRCYFINKPDSPYFESSLFRDILSYLQTHTTKGKLKQTGRNFLLVVDDVDGMEKMHQFLSRMHVKVVGQPKQ' A
#
# COMPACT_ATOMS: atom_id res chain seq x y z
N MET A 1 1.56 -5.08 -9.92
CA MET A 1 0.33 -5.05 -9.10
C MET A 1 -0.69 -5.96 -9.76
N THR A 2 -1.65 -6.49 -9.01
CA THR A 2 -2.72 -7.34 -9.54
C THR A 2 -4.04 -7.00 -8.88
N LEU A 3 -5.11 -6.82 -9.66
CA LEU A 3 -6.47 -6.72 -9.18
C LEU A 3 -7.22 -7.99 -9.59
N LYS A 4 -7.61 -8.82 -8.63
CA LYS A 4 -8.29 -10.10 -8.89
C LYS A 4 -9.15 -10.50 -7.70
N ASP A 5 -10.35 -11.02 -7.96
CA ASP A 5 -11.30 -11.45 -6.93
C ASP A 5 -11.57 -10.32 -5.92
N GLU A 6 -11.85 -9.12 -6.46
CA GLU A 6 -12.11 -7.89 -5.69
C GLU A 6 -10.98 -7.52 -4.72
N THR A 7 -9.77 -8.03 -4.97
CA THR A 7 -8.61 -7.89 -4.09
C THR A 7 -7.45 -7.28 -4.86
N LEU A 8 -7.01 -6.10 -4.44
CA LEU A 8 -5.81 -5.46 -4.94
C LEU A 8 -4.57 -6.00 -4.21
N ARG A 9 -3.56 -6.40 -4.97
CA ARG A 9 -2.27 -6.90 -4.49
C ARG A 9 -1.14 -6.05 -5.05
N CYS A 10 -0.43 -5.36 -4.16
CA CYS A 10 0.70 -4.50 -4.49
C CYS A 10 1.99 -5.06 -3.85
N TYR A 11 2.91 -5.49 -4.68
CA TYR A 11 4.20 -6.03 -4.26
C TYR A 11 5.18 -4.90 -4.02
N PHE A 12 5.80 -4.90 -2.84
CA PHE A 12 6.94 -4.03 -2.58
C PHE A 12 8.20 -4.58 -3.26
N ILE A 13 9.25 -3.76 -3.30
CA ILE A 13 10.53 -4.16 -3.87
C ILE A 13 11.04 -5.45 -3.21
N ASN A 14 11.50 -6.39 -4.03
CA ASN A 14 12.08 -7.65 -3.55
C ASN A 14 13.57 -7.45 -3.22
N LYS A 15 13.82 -6.64 -2.18
CA LYS A 15 15.16 -6.35 -1.66
C LYS A 15 15.07 -6.05 -0.16
N PRO A 16 15.03 -7.07 0.70
CA PRO A 16 14.80 -6.91 2.14
C PRO A 16 15.83 -6.01 2.83
N ASP A 17 17.08 -6.00 2.35
CA ASP A 17 18.16 -5.15 2.86
C ASP A 17 18.14 -3.73 2.26
N SER A 18 17.04 -3.34 1.61
CA SER A 18 16.90 -2.00 1.04
C SER A 18 16.64 -0.97 2.14
N PRO A 19 17.35 0.18 2.15
CA PRO A 19 17.08 1.28 3.07
C PRO A 19 15.65 1.83 2.94
N TYR A 20 14.94 1.49 1.86
CA TYR A 20 13.51 1.76 1.70
C TYR A 20 12.69 1.28 2.90
N PHE A 21 12.96 0.08 3.43
CA PHE A 21 12.18 -0.48 4.54
C PHE A 21 12.46 0.18 5.90
N GLU A 22 13.55 0.93 6.02
CA GLU A 22 13.89 1.73 7.19
C GLU A 22 13.52 3.21 7.03
N SER A 23 13.09 3.61 5.82
CA SER A 23 12.74 4.99 5.50
C SER A 23 11.49 5.46 6.25
N SER A 24 11.42 6.77 6.50
CA SER A 24 10.21 7.43 7.01
C SER A 24 9.00 7.11 6.15
N LEU A 25 9.16 7.12 4.82
CA LEU A 25 8.10 6.82 3.86
C LEU A 25 7.45 5.46 4.12
N PHE A 26 8.24 4.39 4.26
CA PHE A 26 7.68 3.06 4.53
C PHE A 26 7.00 2.98 5.90
N ARG A 27 7.55 3.68 6.89
CA ARG A 27 6.98 3.80 8.23
C ARG A 27 5.64 4.53 8.22
N ASP A 28 5.50 5.56 7.40
CA ASP A 28 4.26 6.31 7.21
C ASP A 28 3.21 5.48 6.45
N ILE A 29 3.63 4.68 5.47
CA ILE A 29 2.75 3.68 4.81
C ILE A 29 2.22 2.67 5.84
N LEU A 30 3.09 2.11 6.68
CA LEU A 30 2.70 1.19 7.75
C LEU A 30 1.69 1.83 8.71
N SER A 31 1.98 3.05 9.16
CA SER A 31 1.10 3.82 10.04
C SER A 31 -0.27 4.04 9.39
N TYR A 32 -0.31 4.46 8.12
CA TYR A 32 -1.55 4.63 7.38
C TYR A 32 -2.37 3.33 7.30
N LEU A 33 -1.73 2.20 6.97
CA LEU A 33 -2.40 0.91 6.88
C LEU A 33 -2.94 0.41 8.22
N GLN A 34 -2.29 0.76 9.34
CA GLN A 34 -2.72 0.36 10.68
C GLN A 34 -3.82 1.26 11.26
N THR A 35 -3.82 2.55 10.93
CA THR A 35 -4.65 3.55 11.64
C THR A 35 -5.75 4.18 10.78
N HIS A 36 -5.60 4.21 9.45
CA HIS A 36 -6.48 4.97 8.56
C HIS A 36 -7.33 4.09 7.63
N THR A 37 -7.08 2.78 7.54
CA THR A 37 -7.87 1.89 6.70
C THR A 37 -8.05 0.51 7.33
N THR A 38 -9.28 -0.01 7.27
CA THR A 38 -9.60 -1.39 7.65
C THR A 38 -9.55 -2.34 6.46
N LYS A 39 -9.50 -1.79 5.24
CA LYS A 39 -9.56 -2.56 3.98
C LYS A 39 -8.17 -2.95 3.46
N GLY A 40 -7.13 -2.22 3.86
CA GLY A 40 -5.75 -2.45 3.45
C GLY A 40 -4.93 -3.06 4.57
N LYS A 41 -4.23 -4.17 4.30
CA LYS A 41 -3.32 -4.83 5.23
C LYS A 41 -1.96 -5.07 4.58
N LEU A 42 -0.90 -4.89 5.37
CA LEU A 42 0.43 -5.32 4.95
C LEU A 42 0.64 -6.78 5.36
N LYS A 43 0.92 -7.63 4.38
CA LYS A 43 1.28 -9.03 4.57
C LYS A 43 2.77 -9.20 4.29
N GLN A 44 3.48 -9.86 5.21
CA GLN A 44 4.84 -10.32 4.97
C GLN A 44 4.80 -11.79 4.52
N THR A 45 5.47 -12.12 3.42
CA THR A 45 5.63 -13.48 2.91
C THR A 45 7.12 -13.74 2.70
N GLY A 46 7.72 -14.47 3.64
CA GLY A 46 9.17 -14.62 3.71
C GLY A 46 9.86 -13.25 3.90
N ARG A 47 10.64 -12.85 2.91
CA ARG A 47 11.38 -11.57 2.90
C ARG A 47 10.66 -10.45 2.14
N ASN A 48 9.48 -10.73 1.58
CA ASN A 48 8.75 -9.79 0.73
C ASN A 48 7.56 -9.22 1.47
N PHE A 49 7.31 -7.93 1.27
CA PHE A 49 6.09 -7.26 1.70
C PHE A 49 5.09 -7.18 0.55
N LEU A 50 3.82 -7.37 0.92
CA LEU A 50 2.68 -7.36 0.03
C LEU A 50 1.58 -6.53 0.67
N LEU A 51 1.18 -5.44 0.03
CA LEU A 51 -0.06 -4.74 0.38
C LEU A 51 -1.23 -5.50 -0.24
N VAL A 52 -2.18 -5.90 0.58
CA VAL A 52 -3.43 -6.53 0.17
C VAL A 52 -4.57 -5.59 0.56
N VAL A 53 -5.43 -5.25 -0.40
CA VAL A 53 -6.62 -4.43 -0.16
C VAL A 53 -7.83 -5.19 -0.63
N ASP A 54 -8.76 -5.43 0.28
CA ASP A 54 -10.03 -6.12 0.02
C ASP A 54 -11.11 -5.10 -0.41
N ASP A 55 -12.20 -5.57 -1.03
CA ASP A 55 -13.32 -4.74 -1.53
C ASP A 55 -12.90 -3.66 -2.55
N VAL A 56 -12.12 -4.11 -3.53
CA VAL A 56 -11.72 -3.34 -4.71
C VAL A 56 -12.35 -4.00 -5.94
N ASP A 57 -13.61 -3.67 -6.22
CA ASP A 57 -14.41 -4.24 -7.32
C ASP A 57 -14.12 -3.61 -8.69
N GLY A 58 -13.18 -2.68 -8.78
CA GLY A 58 -12.83 -2.04 -10.03
C GLY A 58 -11.71 -1.02 -9.95
N MET A 59 -11.36 -0.49 -11.12
CA MET A 59 -10.28 0.49 -11.28
C MET A 59 -10.56 1.80 -10.54
N GLU A 60 -11.83 2.20 -10.42
CA GLU A 60 -12.20 3.42 -9.71
C GLU A 60 -11.90 3.30 -8.21
N LYS A 61 -12.39 2.24 -7.54
CA LYS A 61 -12.08 1.99 -6.11
C LYS A 61 -10.58 1.84 -5.89
N MET A 62 -9.88 1.16 -6.81
CA MET A 62 -8.43 1.03 -6.77
C MET A 62 -7.75 2.40 -6.79
N HIS A 63 -8.11 3.25 -7.75
CA HIS A 63 -7.56 4.59 -7.89
C HIS A 63 -7.86 5.46 -6.66
N GLN A 64 -9.09 5.43 -6.16
CA GLN A 64 -9.49 6.16 -4.95
C GLN A 64 -8.67 5.72 -3.73
N PHE A 65 -8.49 4.41 -3.53
CA PHE A 65 -7.69 3.89 -2.43
C PHE A 65 -6.23 4.34 -2.51
N LEU A 66 -5.59 4.12 -3.66
CA LEU A 66 -4.18 4.47 -3.85
C LEU A 66 -3.94 5.97 -3.77
N SER A 67 -4.85 6.79 -4.30
CA SER A 67 -4.77 8.25 -4.22
C SER A 67 -4.88 8.76 -2.78
N ARG A 68 -5.81 8.21 -1.99
CA ARG A 68 -5.96 8.56 -0.57
C ARG A 68 -4.70 8.22 0.22
N MET A 69 -4.14 7.03 0.00
CA MET A 69 -2.89 6.62 0.63
C MET A 69 -1.75 7.57 0.22
N HIS A 70 -1.61 7.86 -1.07
CA HIS A 70 -0.58 8.75 -1.59
C HIS A 70 -0.66 10.15 -0.95
N VAL A 71 -1.84 10.78 -0.95
CA VAL A 71 -2.04 12.11 -0.34
C VAL A 71 -1.71 12.12 1.15
N LYS A 72 -2.02 11.03 1.87
CA LYS A 72 -1.77 10.95 3.32
C LYS A 72 -0.31 10.68 3.69
N VAL A 73 0.37 9.87 2.88
CA VAL A 73 1.75 9.42 3.14
C VAL A 73 2.78 10.38 2.56
N VAL A 74 2.56 10.84 1.32
CA VAL A 74 3.52 11.68 0.57
C VAL A 74 3.18 13.16 0.68
N GLY A 75 1.93 13.49 1.02
CA GLY A 75 1.39 14.85 0.93
C GLY A 75 0.74 15.10 -0.42
N GLN A 76 0.14 16.30 -0.60
CA GLN A 76 -0.45 16.65 -1.91
C GLN A 76 0.65 16.59 -2.98
N PRO A 77 0.37 15.97 -4.15
CA PRO A 77 1.22 16.20 -5.31
C PRO A 77 1.24 17.71 -5.55
N LYS A 78 2.43 18.32 -5.52
CA LYS A 78 2.58 19.66 -6.09
C LYS A 78 2.14 19.53 -7.55
N GLN A 79 0.98 20.11 -7.87
CA GLN A 79 0.56 20.33 -9.25
C GLN A 79 1.60 21.18 -9.98
#